data_AF-A0A1E3HL13-F1
#
_entry.id   AF-A0A1E3HL13-F1
#
_cell.length_a   1.000
_cell.length_b   1.000
_cell.length_c   1.000
_cell.angle_alpha   90.00
_cell.angle_beta   90.00
_cell.angle_gamma   90.00
#
_symmetry.space_group_name_H-M   'P 1'
#
loop_
_entity.id
_entity.type
_entity.pdbx_description
1 polymer ?
#
loop_
_entity_poly.entity_id
_entity_poly.type
_entity_poly.pdbx_seq_one_letter_code
_entity_poly.pdbx_strand_id
1 'polypeptide(L)'
;MASDTVHHNGNGAASLNGDPETAKVPSNEIDPIFHAVSLARGIFNVGYINQEWSDIQLMFFASGLKAHRLILARSPYLAHLMAASAPGSTIELSFADVNITQEAVHISLQHLYNPSLSLVQPGNSRAVLSTAFLFGGMPELVHHAYLIIRDSIDASNAVDLVRWLEVPPDSAMFGQQQHPKAANGVQNSEGGISAWLDNPYPRYGEWTIRLKHDVLNYLLNDLPLRVVQEDKLATPDNALVTTYSLLPYELFKSLVESSDLPITSPQDRFSFAKRVLAQRKKSVVSGTPQMEENVVLAFRGGDGMEVHVTRRPKKGRAFYKVEG
;
A
#
# COMPACT_ATOMS: atom_id res chain seq x y z
N MET A 1 32.72 47.36 -57.40
CA MET A 1 32.49 47.34 -55.95
C MET A 1 33.67 48.04 -55.32
N ALA A 2 33.41 49.26 -54.83
CA ALA A 2 34.37 50.14 -54.19
C ALA A 2 34.27 49.97 -52.67
N SER A 3 35.37 50.35 -52.00
CA SER A 3 35.47 50.77 -50.59
C SER A 3 35.33 49.69 -49.52
N ASP A 4 36.02 49.77 -48.39
CA ASP A 4 37.18 50.56 -47.98
C ASP A 4 37.74 49.94 -46.69
N THR A 5 39.06 49.90 -46.58
CA THR A 5 39.94 50.30 -45.45
C THR A 5 39.25 50.68 -44.12
N VAL A 6 39.77 50.37 -42.91
CA VAL A 6 40.90 51.07 -42.27
C VAL A 6 41.48 50.35 -41.05
N HIS A 7 42.80 50.52 -40.96
CA HIS A 7 43.80 50.26 -39.92
C HIS A 7 43.45 50.42 -38.43
N HIS A 8 44.11 49.56 -37.65
CA HIS A 8 44.34 49.65 -36.21
C HIS A 8 45.65 50.40 -35.93
N ASN A 9 45.64 51.37 -34.99
CA ASN A 9 46.85 51.75 -34.27
C ASN A 9 46.55 52.37 -32.88
N GLY A 10 46.97 51.68 -31.82
CA GLY A 10 47.90 52.17 -30.79
C GLY A 10 47.55 53.35 -29.87
N ASN A 11 47.28 52.99 -28.60
CA ASN A 11 47.72 53.58 -27.33
C ASN A 11 47.36 55.03 -26.94
N GLY A 12 46.75 55.16 -25.75
CA GLY A 12 46.85 56.37 -24.94
C GLY A 12 45.93 56.44 -23.72
N ALA A 13 46.54 56.46 -22.54
CA ALA A 13 46.08 57.04 -21.27
C ALA A 13 45.02 56.30 -20.42
N ALA A 14 45.49 55.82 -19.27
CA ALA A 14 44.68 55.59 -18.09
C ALA A 14 44.00 56.91 -17.66
N SER A 15 42.69 56.86 -17.45
CA SER A 15 41.95 57.87 -16.69
C SER A 15 41.21 57.16 -15.56
N LEU A 16 41.83 57.20 -14.38
CA LEU A 16 41.17 56.99 -13.11
C LEU A 16 40.36 58.25 -12.82
N ASN A 17 39.05 58.22 -13.05
CA ASN A 17 38.11 59.15 -12.44
C ASN A 17 36.82 58.38 -12.17
N GLY A 18 36.66 57.97 -10.92
CA GLY A 18 35.42 57.40 -10.41
C GLY A 18 34.48 58.51 -9.97
N ASP A 19 33.28 58.54 -10.53
CA ASP A 19 32.11 59.08 -9.86
C ASP A 19 31.53 57.98 -8.97
N PRO A 20 31.46 58.15 -7.63
CA PRO A 20 31.02 57.10 -6.72
C PRO A 20 29.49 57.01 -6.55
N GLU A 21 28.68 57.65 -7.39
CA GLU A 21 27.25 57.86 -7.07
C GLU A 21 26.21 57.20 -7.98
N THR A 22 26.58 56.37 -8.97
CA THR A 22 25.54 55.66 -9.77
C THR A 22 25.83 54.19 -10.08
N ALA A 23 26.65 53.52 -9.27
CA ALA A 23 26.56 52.06 -9.18
C ALA A 23 25.37 51.68 -8.29
N LYS A 24 24.15 51.93 -8.77
CA LYS A 24 23.00 51.14 -8.32
C LYS A 24 23.30 49.72 -8.75
N VAL A 25 23.94 48.94 -7.88
CA VAL A 25 23.95 47.48 -7.98
C VAL A 25 22.48 47.13 -8.15
N PRO A 26 22.03 46.62 -9.31
CA PRO A 26 20.67 46.13 -9.39
C PRO A 26 20.58 45.12 -8.27
N SER A 27 19.65 45.33 -7.34
CA SER A 27 19.25 44.31 -6.40
C SER A 27 18.68 43.19 -7.26
N ASN A 28 19.57 42.33 -7.78
CA ASN A 28 19.26 41.04 -8.35
C ASN A 28 18.75 40.22 -7.17
N GLU A 29 17.53 40.51 -6.77
CA GLU A 29 16.81 39.80 -5.74
C GLU A 29 16.65 38.39 -6.30
N ILE A 30 17.53 37.49 -5.86
CA ILE A 30 17.52 36.11 -6.28
C ILE A 30 16.18 35.54 -5.85
N ASP A 31 15.38 35.07 -6.79
CA ASP A 31 14.11 34.43 -6.48
C ASP A 31 14.38 33.23 -5.54
N PRO A 32 13.90 33.29 -4.29
CA PRO A 32 14.16 32.24 -3.30
C PRO A 32 13.59 30.89 -3.75
N ILE A 33 12.52 30.87 -4.55
CA ILE A 33 11.93 29.64 -5.09
C ILE A 33 12.89 29.02 -6.11
N PHE A 34 13.38 29.82 -7.07
CA PHE A 34 14.36 29.37 -8.04
C PHE A 34 15.63 28.85 -7.37
N HIS A 35 16.13 29.56 -6.36
CA HIS A 35 17.30 29.13 -5.58
C HIS A 35 17.06 27.77 -4.89
N ALA A 36 15.93 27.60 -4.20
CA ALA A 36 15.60 26.36 -3.51
C ALA A 36 15.46 25.16 -4.47
N VAL A 37 14.81 25.35 -5.63
CA VAL A 37 14.67 24.30 -6.65
C VAL A 37 16.03 23.91 -7.24
N SER A 38 16.87 24.90 -7.55
CA SER A 38 18.22 24.67 -8.07
C SER A 38 19.09 23.93 -7.05
N LEU A 39 19.02 24.32 -5.77
CA LEU A 39 19.71 23.66 -4.67
C LEU A 39 19.24 22.21 -4.50
N ALA A 40 17.93 21.95 -4.48
CA ALA A 40 17.37 20.61 -4.35
C ALA A 40 17.84 19.69 -5.49
N ARG A 41 17.84 20.21 -6.73
CA ARG A 41 18.36 19.47 -7.90
C ARG A 41 19.85 19.17 -7.77
N GLY A 42 20.64 20.13 -7.29
CA GLY A 42 22.07 19.95 -7.02
C GLY A 42 22.31 18.85 -5.96
N ILE A 43 21.61 18.94 -4.83
CA ILE A 43 21.67 17.94 -3.74
C ILE A 43 21.27 16.55 -4.23
N PHE A 44 20.24 16.44 -5.08
CA PHE A 44 19.85 15.16 -5.64
C PHE A 44 20.91 14.57 -6.58
N ASN A 45 21.40 15.35 -7.54
CA ASN A 45 22.36 14.86 -8.54
C ASN A 45 23.74 14.55 -7.92
N VAL A 46 24.27 15.47 -7.10
CA VAL A 46 25.60 15.30 -6.48
C VAL A 46 25.52 14.35 -5.29
N GLY A 47 24.52 14.55 -4.42
CA GLY A 47 24.40 13.81 -3.18
C GLY A 47 23.79 12.42 -3.32
N TYR A 48 22.65 12.27 -4.00
CA TYR A 48 21.99 10.96 -4.10
C TYR A 48 22.52 10.11 -5.26
N ILE A 49 22.59 10.67 -6.48
CA ILE A 49 23.01 9.92 -7.66
C ILE A 49 24.52 9.60 -7.62
N ASN A 50 25.36 10.61 -7.39
CA ASN A 50 26.83 10.41 -7.34
C ASN A 50 27.34 9.95 -5.97
N GLN A 51 26.51 10.00 -4.92
CA GLN A 51 26.88 9.60 -3.55
C GLN A 51 28.08 10.40 -2.95
N GLU A 52 28.36 11.59 -3.48
CA GLU A 52 29.41 12.48 -2.98
C GLU A 52 29.01 13.12 -1.65
N TRP A 53 29.99 13.45 -0.80
CA TRP A 53 29.79 14.11 0.50
C TRP A 53 28.93 13.34 1.50
N SER A 54 28.77 12.04 1.27
CA SER A 54 28.05 11.14 2.16
C SER A 54 28.77 10.97 3.50
N ASP A 55 27.98 11.04 4.57
CA ASP A 55 28.43 10.95 5.97
C ASP A 55 27.79 9.75 6.69
N ILE A 56 27.16 8.85 5.94
CA ILE A 56 26.58 7.60 6.44
C ILE A 56 26.41 6.59 5.30
N GLN A 57 26.50 5.30 5.63
CA GLN A 57 26.17 4.20 4.72
C GLN A 57 24.98 3.41 5.27
N LEU A 58 23.96 3.18 4.44
CA LEU A 58 22.84 2.29 4.73
C LEU A 58 23.08 0.95 4.04
N MET A 59 22.90 -0.15 4.75
CA MET A 59 22.95 -1.51 4.19
C MET A 59 21.56 -2.14 4.29
N PHE A 60 21.05 -2.69 3.19
CA PHE A 60 19.76 -3.37 3.13
C PHE A 60 19.73 -4.35 1.96
N PHE A 61 19.12 -5.51 2.15
CA PHE A 61 19.02 -6.56 1.11
C PHE A 61 20.37 -6.90 0.44
N ALA A 62 21.44 -6.99 1.24
CA ALA A 62 22.83 -7.18 0.78
C ALA A 62 23.37 -6.09 -0.17
N SER A 63 22.65 -4.97 -0.31
CA SER A 63 23.06 -3.79 -1.05
C SER A 63 23.43 -2.66 -0.09
N GLY A 64 24.27 -1.73 -0.55
CA GLY A 64 24.69 -0.57 0.22
C GLY A 64 24.39 0.73 -0.53
N LEU A 65 23.98 1.76 0.21
CA LEU A 65 23.77 3.12 -0.30
C LEU A 65 24.46 4.11 0.63
N LYS A 66 25.39 4.92 0.10
CA LYS A 66 25.93 6.06 0.84
C LYS A 66 24.97 7.24 0.73
N ALA A 67 24.76 7.94 1.84
CA ALA A 67 23.74 8.97 1.94
C ALA A 67 24.16 10.09 2.92
N HIS A 68 23.25 11.02 3.15
CA HIS A 68 23.45 12.23 3.94
C HIS A 68 22.50 12.23 5.13
N ARG A 69 23.05 12.24 6.35
CA ARG A 69 22.28 12.20 7.60
C ARG A 69 21.27 13.34 7.67
N LEU A 70 21.65 14.54 7.23
CA LEU A 70 20.76 15.71 7.23
C LEU A 70 19.50 15.49 6.38
N ILE A 71 19.63 14.82 5.23
CA ILE A 71 18.51 14.53 4.34
C ILE A 71 17.68 13.36 4.88
N LEU A 72 18.35 12.30 5.34
CA LEU A 72 17.70 11.13 5.92
C LEU A 72 16.91 11.45 7.19
N ALA A 73 17.33 12.45 7.97
CA ALA A 73 16.67 12.88 9.19
C ALA A 73 15.24 13.44 8.98
N ARG A 74 14.86 13.71 7.73
CA ARG A 74 13.47 14.00 7.36
C ARG A 74 12.53 12.82 7.65
N SER A 75 13.04 11.60 7.65
CA SER A 75 12.34 10.41 8.14
C SER A 75 12.55 10.28 9.66
N PRO A 76 11.50 10.33 10.49
CA PRO A 76 11.63 10.14 11.93
C PRO A 76 12.24 8.80 12.32
N TYR A 77 11.92 7.74 11.57
CA TYR A 77 12.49 6.41 11.77
C TYR A 77 14.01 6.41 11.55
N LEU A 78 14.47 6.94 10.41
CA LEU A 78 15.90 7.01 10.10
C LEU A 78 16.63 7.98 11.04
N ALA A 79 16.00 9.10 11.41
CA ALA A 79 16.55 10.03 12.40
C ALA A 79 16.82 9.34 13.74
N HIS A 80 15.88 8.52 14.21
CA HIS A 80 16.03 7.75 15.43
C HIS A 80 17.17 6.73 15.34
N LEU A 81 17.26 5.98 14.24
CA LEU A 81 18.35 5.02 14.02
C LEU A 81 19.72 5.71 14.01
N MET A 82 19.81 6.87 13.35
CA MET A 82 21.06 7.62 13.23
C MET A 82 21.47 8.33 14.52
N ALA A 83 20.54 8.61 15.44
CA ALA A 83 20.82 9.37 16.67
C ALA A 83 21.90 8.70 17.54
N ALA A 84 21.98 7.37 17.51
CA ALA A 84 22.97 6.59 18.24
C ALA A 84 24.26 6.30 17.45
N SER A 85 24.33 6.71 16.17
CA SER A 85 25.43 6.35 15.27
C SER A 85 26.36 7.53 15.01
N ALA A 86 27.67 7.30 15.03
CA ALA A 86 28.67 8.32 14.66
C ALA A 86 28.64 8.63 13.15
N PRO A 87 29.04 9.84 12.71
CA PRO A 87 29.25 10.12 11.29
C PRO A 87 30.24 9.15 10.65
N GLY A 88 29.98 8.73 9.41
CA GLY A 88 30.75 7.73 8.67
C GLY A 88 30.40 6.28 8.99
N SER A 89 29.50 6.03 9.94
CA SER A 89 29.07 4.66 10.29
C SER A 89 28.25 4.00 9.20
N THR A 90 28.21 2.66 9.24
CA THR A 90 27.25 1.86 8.49
C THR A 90 26.07 1.46 9.38
N ILE A 91 24.84 1.71 8.92
CA ILE A 91 23.61 1.25 9.57
C ILE A 91 22.99 0.15 8.72
N GLU A 92 22.73 -1.01 9.33
CA GLU A 92 21.98 -2.09 8.69
C GLU A 92 20.48 -1.89 8.93
N LEU A 93 19.73 -1.79 7.83
CA LEU A 93 18.27 -1.74 7.87
C LEU A 93 17.73 -3.15 7.70
N SER A 94 17.14 -3.67 8.79
CA SER A 94 16.43 -4.94 8.79
C SER A 94 14.93 -4.69 8.85
N PHE A 95 14.18 -5.42 8.04
CA PHE A 95 12.73 -5.24 7.88
C PHE A 95 12.01 -6.52 8.28
N ALA A 96 11.10 -6.40 9.25
CA ALA A 96 10.24 -7.50 9.65
C ALA A 96 9.04 -7.67 8.69
N ASP A 97 8.60 -6.58 8.06
CA ASP A 97 7.52 -6.61 7.07
C ASP A 97 8.03 -7.15 5.73
N VAL A 98 7.53 -8.34 5.37
CA VAL A 98 7.81 -9.03 4.11
C VAL A 98 7.37 -8.26 2.86
N ASN A 99 6.52 -7.24 3.02
CA ASN A 99 6.09 -6.41 1.89
C ASN A 99 7.10 -5.32 1.55
N ILE A 100 8.10 -5.06 2.40
CA ILE A 100 9.17 -4.12 2.10
C ILE A 100 10.16 -4.80 1.15
N THR A 101 10.43 -4.14 0.03
CA THR A 101 11.36 -4.62 -1.00
C THR A 101 12.54 -3.66 -1.14
N GLN A 102 13.64 -4.15 -1.72
CA GLN A 102 14.82 -3.33 -2.00
C GLN A 102 14.46 -2.11 -2.88
N GLU A 103 13.63 -2.32 -3.91
CA GLU A 103 13.16 -1.24 -4.80
C GLU A 103 12.40 -0.17 -4.02
N ALA A 104 11.47 -0.56 -3.15
CA ALA A 104 10.68 0.39 -2.38
C ALA A 104 11.52 1.20 -1.38
N VAL A 105 12.57 0.59 -0.81
CA VAL A 105 13.57 1.28 0.01
C VAL A 105 14.29 2.34 -0.81
N HIS A 106 14.78 2.00 -2.01
CA HIS A 106 15.41 2.99 -2.89
C HIS A 106 14.46 4.13 -3.27
N ILE A 107 13.20 3.83 -3.65
CA ILE A 107 12.21 4.86 -4.02
C ILE A 107 11.94 5.81 -2.84
N SER A 108 11.82 5.26 -1.63
CA SER A 108 11.54 6.03 -0.41
C SER A 108 12.74 6.88 0.03
N LEU A 109 13.97 6.33 -0.04
CA LEU A 109 15.19 7.09 0.24
C LEU A 109 15.42 8.20 -0.79
N GLN A 110 15.20 7.90 -2.07
CA GLN A 110 15.24 8.89 -3.14
C GLN A 110 14.25 10.03 -2.89
N HIS A 111 13.03 9.70 -2.41
CA HIS A 111 11.98 10.68 -2.14
C HIS A 111 12.42 11.76 -1.16
N LEU A 112 13.25 11.42 -0.17
CA LEU A 112 13.76 12.37 0.81
C LEU A 112 14.66 13.45 0.19
N TYR A 113 15.31 13.13 -0.95
CA TYR A 113 16.12 14.08 -1.70
C TYR A 113 15.30 14.83 -2.75
N ASN A 114 14.44 14.12 -3.47
CA ASN A 114 13.64 14.68 -4.56
C ASN A 114 12.37 13.83 -4.76
N PRO A 115 11.20 14.45 -5.01
CA PRO A 115 9.96 13.71 -5.20
C PRO A 115 10.07 12.60 -6.24
N SER A 116 9.75 11.38 -5.83
CA SER A 116 9.88 10.14 -6.61
C SER A 116 8.54 9.51 -7.01
N LEU A 117 7.45 10.31 -7.02
CA LEU A 117 6.09 9.84 -7.26
C LEU A 117 5.96 9.07 -8.59
N SER A 118 6.65 9.51 -9.64
CA SER A 118 6.63 8.86 -10.97
C SER A 118 7.22 7.45 -11.00
N LEU A 119 7.95 7.03 -9.96
CA LEU A 119 8.50 5.68 -9.84
C LEU A 119 7.50 4.69 -9.23
N VAL A 120 6.39 5.19 -8.68
CA VAL A 120 5.35 4.34 -8.11
C VAL A 120 4.45 3.83 -9.22
N GLN A 121 4.30 2.51 -9.27
CA GLN A 121 3.54 1.76 -10.27
C GLN A 121 2.64 0.75 -9.58
N PRO A 122 1.58 0.23 -10.22
CA PRO A 122 0.69 -0.75 -9.60
C PRO A 122 1.45 -1.95 -8.99
N GLY A 123 2.50 -2.44 -9.67
CA GLY A 123 3.30 -3.59 -9.23
C GLY A 123 4.16 -3.36 -7.98
N ASN A 124 4.60 -2.13 -7.69
CA ASN A 124 5.45 -1.82 -6.53
C ASN A 124 4.73 -0.98 -5.46
N SER A 125 3.53 -0.48 -5.75
CA SER A 125 2.77 0.45 -4.90
C SER A 125 2.56 -0.04 -3.46
N ARG A 126 2.25 -1.32 -3.25
CA ARG A 126 2.09 -1.91 -1.90
C ARG A 126 3.39 -1.85 -1.10
N ALA A 127 4.51 -2.18 -1.73
CA ALA A 127 5.83 -2.15 -1.09
C ALA A 127 6.27 -0.70 -0.78
N VAL A 128 6.02 0.22 -1.71
CA VAL A 128 6.28 1.65 -1.51
C VAL A 128 5.44 2.20 -0.35
N LEU A 129 4.14 1.92 -0.30
CA LEU A 129 3.27 2.33 0.81
C LEU A 129 3.81 1.83 2.15
N SER A 130 4.15 0.54 2.22
CA SER A 130 4.66 -0.11 3.43
C SER A 130 5.97 0.54 3.91
N THR A 131 6.88 0.81 2.97
CA THR A 131 8.21 1.37 3.27
C THR A 131 8.14 2.84 3.64
N ALA A 132 7.37 3.63 2.89
CA ALA A 132 7.17 5.05 3.12
C ALA A 132 6.44 5.30 4.45
N PHE A 133 5.49 4.43 4.81
CA PHE A 133 4.83 4.45 6.10
C PHE A 133 5.81 4.14 7.24
N LEU A 134 6.64 3.10 7.11
CA LEU A 134 7.66 2.74 8.11
C LEU A 134 8.65 3.89 8.33
N PHE A 135 9.18 4.48 7.24
CA PHE A 135 10.15 5.56 7.36
C PHE A 135 9.51 6.82 7.93
N GLY A 136 8.27 7.12 7.56
CA GLY A 136 7.60 8.36 7.93
C GLY A 136 8.22 9.59 7.27
N GLY A 137 7.62 10.76 7.49
CA GLY A 137 8.11 12.04 6.95
C GLY A 137 7.93 12.25 5.45
N MET A 138 7.13 11.39 4.79
CA MET A 138 6.81 11.44 3.35
C MET A 138 5.31 11.15 3.08
N PRO A 139 4.38 11.92 3.68
CA PRO A 139 2.94 11.68 3.55
C PRO A 139 2.43 11.67 2.11
N GLU A 140 3.02 12.48 1.23
CA GLU A 140 2.72 12.55 -0.19
C GLU A 140 3.04 11.25 -0.93
N LEU A 141 4.13 10.57 -0.60
CA LEU A 141 4.50 9.29 -1.21
C LEU A 141 3.57 8.17 -0.76
N VAL A 142 3.25 8.13 0.55
CA VAL A 142 2.31 7.15 1.11
C VAL A 142 0.93 7.33 0.49
N HIS A 143 0.45 8.57 0.42
CA HIS A 143 -0.84 8.89 -0.18
C HIS A 143 -0.89 8.53 -1.67
N HIS A 144 0.15 8.87 -2.43
CA HIS A 144 0.20 8.55 -3.85
C HIS A 144 0.20 7.04 -4.12
N ALA A 145 0.98 6.27 -3.34
CA ALA A 145 0.97 4.82 -3.42
C ALA A 145 -0.41 4.24 -3.08
N TYR A 146 -1.08 4.80 -2.06
CA TYR A 146 -2.47 4.45 -1.75
C TYR A 146 -3.42 4.67 -2.92
N LEU A 147 -3.37 5.83 -3.58
CA LEU A 147 -4.23 6.14 -4.73
C LEU A 147 -4.02 5.14 -5.87
N ILE A 148 -2.77 4.79 -6.17
CA ILE A 148 -2.44 3.79 -7.20
C ILE A 148 -3.03 2.42 -6.84
N ILE A 149 -2.92 1.99 -5.57
CA ILE A 149 -3.51 0.72 -5.12
C ILE A 149 -5.02 0.76 -5.29
N ARG A 150 -5.67 1.81 -4.78
CA ARG A 150 -7.13 2.01 -4.86
C ARG A 150 -7.63 1.98 -6.30
N ASP A 151 -6.98 2.72 -7.17
CA ASP A 151 -7.40 2.86 -8.57
C ASP A 151 -7.12 1.60 -9.40
N SER A 152 -6.25 0.72 -8.89
CA SER A 152 -5.96 -0.58 -9.51
C SER A 152 -6.87 -1.73 -9.06
N ILE A 153 -7.80 -1.52 -8.13
CA ILE A 153 -8.63 -2.61 -7.57
C ILE A 153 -9.48 -3.25 -8.69
N ASP A 154 -9.33 -4.56 -8.87
CA ASP A 154 -10.10 -5.34 -9.83
C ASP A 154 -10.31 -6.80 -9.39
N ALA A 155 -11.01 -7.59 -10.21
CA ALA A 155 -11.33 -8.98 -9.92
C ALA A 155 -10.09 -9.88 -9.85
N SER A 156 -8.99 -9.49 -10.51
CA SER A 156 -7.75 -10.25 -10.56
C SER A 156 -6.91 -10.08 -9.29
N ASN A 157 -7.04 -8.94 -8.60
CA ASN A 157 -6.19 -8.60 -7.46
C ASN A 157 -6.94 -8.41 -6.12
N ALA A 158 -8.27 -8.30 -6.12
CA ALA A 158 -9.05 -8.03 -4.90
C ALA A 158 -8.82 -9.08 -3.80
N VAL A 159 -8.71 -10.36 -4.19
CA VAL A 159 -8.44 -11.47 -3.26
C VAL A 159 -7.07 -11.31 -2.60
N ASP A 160 -6.06 -10.94 -3.38
CA ASP A 160 -4.70 -10.75 -2.87
C ASP A 160 -4.62 -9.52 -1.97
N LEU A 161 -5.39 -8.47 -2.26
CA LEU A 161 -5.52 -7.30 -1.40
C LEU A 161 -6.16 -7.65 -0.06
N VAL A 162 -7.24 -8.45 -0.05
CA VAL A 162 -7.84 -8.95 1.20
C VAL A 162 -6.79 -9.67 2.04
N ARG A 163 -6.05 -10.61 1.44
CA ARG A 163 -5.00 -11.37 2.15
C ARG A 163 -3.89 -10.47 2.68
N TRP A 164 -3.43 -9.53 1.86
CA TRP A 164 -2.39 -8.58 2.25
C TRP A 164 -2.82 -7.70 3.43
N LEU A 165 -4.09 -7.27 3.47
CA LEU A 165 -4.65 -6.43 4.54
C LEU A 165 -5.05 -7.20 5.81
N GLU A 166 -5.13 -8.54 5.75
CA GLU A 166 -5.49 -9.41 6.88
C GLU A 166 -4.31 -9.77 7.78
N VAL A 167 -3.07 -9.74 7.28
CA VAL A 167 -1.93 -10.30 8.01
C VAL A 167 -1.70 -9.54 9.33
N PRO A 168 -1.81 -10.21 10.51
CA PRO A 168 -1.66 -9.57 11.81
C PRO A 168 -0.30 -8.88 12.00
N PRO A 169 -0.22 -7.88 12.89
CA PRO A 169 1.00 -7.13 13.17
C PRO A 169 2.05 -7.91 13.98
N ASP A 170 1.79 -9.16 14.39
CA ASP A 170 2.75 -10.00 15.13
C ASP A 170 4.05 -10.28 14.35
N SER A 171 4.10 -9.96 13.05
CA SER A 171 5.33 -9.98 12.24
C SER A 171 5.94 -8.60 11.96
N ALA A 172 5.42 -7.48 12.47
CA ALA A 172 5.78 -6.15 11.98
C ALA A 172 5.92 -5.02 13.04
N MET A 173 6.09 -5.31 14.32
CA MET A 173 6.24 -4.25 15.34
C MET A 173 7.70 -3.99 15.73
N PHE A 174 8.27 -2.90 15.21
CA PHE A 174 9.35 -2.15 15.86
C PHE A 174 8.78 -0.84 16.41
N GLY A 175 9.02 -0.55 17.70
CA GLY A 175 9.09 0.82 18.20
C GLY A 175 7.96 1.39 19.08
N GLN A 176 6.82 0.71 19.26
CA GLN A 176 5.82 1.13 20.26
C GLN A 176 5.75 0.15 21.44
N GLN A 177 5.74 0.74 22.65
CA GLN A 177 5.71 0.05 23.93
C GLN A 177 4.68 -1.08 23.93
N GLN A 178 5.11 -2.25 24.39
CA GLN A 178 4.26 -3.39 24.69
C GLN A 178 3.16 -2.94 25.66
N HIS A 179 1.95 -2.74 25.17
CA HIS A 179 0.79 -2.73 26.03
C HIS A 179 0.57 -4.16 26.55
N PRO A 180 0.33 -4.34 27.86
CA PRO A 180 0.22 -5.67 28.43
C PRO A 180 -0.95 -6.43 27.80
N LYS A 181 -0.65 -7.69 27.43
CA LYS A 181 -1.60 -8.68 26.93
C LYS A 181 -2.92 -8.60 27.70
N ALA A 182 -3.99 -8.24 27.01
CA ALA A 182 -5.34 -8.53 27.46
C ALA A 182 -5.51 -10.05 27.43
N ALA A 183 -5.14 -10.70 28.53
CA ALA A 183 -5.65 -12.02 28.86
C ALA A 183 -7.16 -11.89 29.16
N ASN A 184 -7.91 -12.88 28.72
CA ASN A 184 -9.36 -13.11 28.90
C ASN A 184 -10.29 -12.43 27.90
N GLY A 185 -10.73 -13.26 26.95
CA GLY A 185 -11.92 -13.04 26.16
C GLY A 185 -11.95 -14.01 24.99
N VAL A 186 -12.46 -15.22 25.22
CA VAL A 186 -13.05 -16.00 24.12
C VAL A 186 -14.29 -15.22 23.68
N GLN A 187 -14.08 -14.17 22.89
CA GLN A 187 -15.16 -13.53 22.17
C GLN A 187 -15.39 -14.40 20.94
N ASN A 188 -16.57 -15.01 20.88
CA ASN A 188 -17.20 -15.34 19.61
C ASN A 188 -17.39 -14.02 18.85
N SER A 189 -16.33 -13.44 18.29
CA SER A 189 -16.48 -12.42 17.27
C SER A 189 -17.03 -13.17 16.07
N GLU A 190 -18.32 -13.01 15.79
CA GLU A 190 -18.89 -13.43 14.52
C GLU A 190 -18.01 -12.82 13.43
N GLY A 191 -17.23 -13.67 12.77
CA GLY A 191 -16.36 -13.24 11.70
C GLY A 191 -17.21 -12.59 10.62
N GLY A 192 -16.71 -11.51 10.03
CA GLY A 192 -17.47 -10.84 8.99
C GLY A 192 -16.90 -9.48 8.62
N ILE A 193 -17.72 -8.67 7.95
CA ILE A 193 -17.33 -7.34 7.48
C ILE A 193 -16.91 -6.44 8.66
N SER A 194 -17.69 -6.41 9.75
CA SER A 194 -17.33 -5.62 10.94
C SER A 194 -15.99 -6.08 11.52
N ALA A 195 -15.82 -7.38 11.79
CA ALA A 195 -14.56 -7.92 12.31
C ALA A 195 -13.36 -7.68 11.37
N TRP A 196 -13.59 -7.68 10.05
CA TRP A 196 -12.54 -7.39 9.08
C TRP A 196 -12.17 -5.91 9.05
N LEU A 197 -13.12 -5.00 9.23
CA LEU A 197 -12.87 -3.56 9.34
C LEU A 197 -12.28 -3.17 10.71
N ASP A 198 -12.79 -3.77 11.78
CA ASP A 198 -12.42 -3.56 13.18
C ASP A 198 -11.10 -4.27 13.50
N ASN A 199 -10.01 -3.76 12.93
CA ASN A 199 -8.67 -4.14 13.36
C ASN A 199 -8.14 -3.08 14.36
N PRO A 200 -7.96 -3.42 15.65
CA PRO A 200 -7.44 -2.48 16.64
C PRO A 200 -6.01 -2.03 16.34
N TYR A 201 -5.27 -2.79 15.52
CA TYR A 201 -3.89 -2.53 15.15
C TYR A 201 -3.73 -2.65 13.62
N PRO A 202 -4.23 -1.67 12.85
CA PRO A 202 -4.10 -1.69 11.40
C PRO A 202 -2.63 -1.55 11.00
N ARG A 203 -2.17 -2.48 10.15
CA ARG A 203 -0.76 -2.66 9.78
C ARG A 203 -0.06 -1.38 9.31
N TYR A 204 -0.75 -0.59 8.47
CA TYR A 204 -0.26 0.68 7.92
C TYR A 204 -1.12 1.86 8.39
N GLY A 205 -1.61 1.79 9.63
CA GLY A 205 -2.44 2.85 10.22
C GLY A 205 -3.74 3.09 9.44
N GLU A 206 -4.10 4.36 9.25
CA GLU A 206 -5.31 4.75 8.53
C GLU A 206 -5.37 4.24 7.08
N TRP A 207 -4.21 4.01 6.45
CA TRP A 207 -4.14 3.57 5.05
C TRP A 207 -4.69 2.17 4.87
N THR A 208 -4.43 1.27 5.85
CA THR A 208 -5.05 -0.05 5.88
C THR A 208 -6.57 0.06 6.01
N ILE A 209 -7.07 0.96 6.87
CA ILE A 209 -8.51 1.15 7.08
C ILE A 209 -9.18 1.60 5.78
N ARG A 210 -8.63 2.66 5.14
CA ARG A 210 -9.14 3.18 3.86
C ARG A 210 -9.15 2.11 2.77
N LEU A 211 -8.05 1.38 2.60
CA LEU A 211 -7.96 0.33 1.59
C LEU A 211 -8.94 -0.82 1.85
N LYS A 212 -9.19 -1.17 3.12
CA LYS A 212 -10.23 -2.14 3.46
C LYS A 212 -11.60 -1.66 2.99
N HIS A 213 -11.95 -0.39 3.27
CA HIS A 213 -13.20 0.18 2.78
C HIS A 213 -13.29 0.19 1.25
N ASP A 214 -12.21 0.57 0.55
CA ASP A 214 -12.18 0.60 -0.92
C ASP A 214 -12.37 -0.81 -1.52
N VAL A 215 -11.66 -1.81 -0.97
CA VAL A 215 -11.81 -3.22 -1.39
C VAL A 215 -13.19 -3.75 -1.07
N LEU A 216 -13.77 -3.40 0.08
CA LEU A 216 -15.13 -3.79 0.44
C LEU A 216 -16.16 -3.19 -0.51
N ASN A 217 -16.03 -1.90 -0.81
CA ASN A 217 -16.92 -1.21 -1.75
C ASN A 217 -16.84 -1.87 -3.13
N TYR A 218 -15.63 -2.20 -3.59
CA TYR A 218 -15.45 -2.92 -4.85
C TYR A 218 -16.15 -4.29 -4.84
N LEU A 219 -15.99 -5.06 -3.75
CA LEU A 219 -16.56 -6.40 -3.63
C LEU A 219 -18.08 -6.40 -3.45
N LEU A 220 -18.65 -5.45 -2.71
CA LEU A 220 -20.10 -5.33 -2.49
C LEU A 220 -20.85 -4.68 -3.64
N ASN A 221 -20.25 -3.67 -4.27
CA ASN A 221 -20.95 -2.79 -5.20
C ASN A 221 -20.40 -2.93 -6.61
N ASP A 222 -19.15 -2.54 -6.86
CA ASP A 222 -18.64 -2.33 -8.23
C ASP A 222 -18.57 -3.62 -9.04
N LEU A 223 -17.99 -4.70 -8.47
CA LEU A 223 -17.85 -5.98 -9.17
C LEU A 223 -19.21 -6.67 -9.41
N PRO A 224 -20.07 -6.82 -8.39
CA PRO A 224 -21.41 -7.36 -8.59
C PRO A 224 -22.24 -6.57 -9.60
N LEU A 225 -22.26 -5.23 -9.48
CA LEU A 225 -23.03 -4.37 -10.37
C LEU A 225 -22.59 -4.53 -11.83
N ARG A 226 -21.28 -4.59 -12.09
CA ARG A 226 -20.73 -4.82 -13.42
C ARG A 226 -21.18 -6.16 -14.02
N VAL A 227 -21.13 -7.24 -13.24
CA VAL A 227 -21.57 -8.58 -13.70
C VAL A 227 -23.07 -8.63 -13.97
N VAL A 228 -23.87 -7.93 -13.17
CA VAL A 228 -25.33 -7.83 -13.37
C VAL A 228 -25.66 -7.00 -14.61
N GLN A 229 -25.01 -5.84 -14.81
CA GLN A 229 -25.21 -4.99 -15.98
C GLN A 229 -24.79 -5.67 -17.29
N GLU A 230 -23.77 -6.52 -17.25
CA GLU A 230 -23.32 -7.31 -18.40
C GLU A 230 -24.18 -8.56 -18.66
N ASP A 231 -25.24 -8.81 -17.86
CA ASP A 231 -26.08 -10.02 -17.90
C ASP A 231 -25.27 -11.33 -17.79
N LYS A 232 -24.12 -11.27 -17.08
CA LYS A 232 -23.21 -12.42 -16.90
C LYS A 232 -23.43 -13.15 -15.59
N LEU A 233 -24.45 -12.78 -14.81
CA LEU A 233 -24.68 -13.38 -13.49
C LEU A 233 -24.89 -14.90 -13.58
N ALA A 234 -25.59 -15.38 -14.61
CA ALA A 234 -25.86 -16.81 -14.84
C ALA A 234 -24.63 -17.59 -15.33
N THR A 235 -23.61 -16.91 -15.86
CA THR A 235 -22.38 -17.54 -16.37
C THR A 235 -21.62 -18.23 -15.22
N PRO A 236 -21.26 -19.52 -15.36
CA PRO A 236 -20.71 -20.31 -14.25
C PRO A 236 -19.36 -19.81 -13.75
N ASP A 237 -18.50 -19.29 -14.65
CA ASP A 237 -17.13 -18.87 -14.34
C ASP A 237 -16.94 -17.36 -14.53
N ASN A 238 -17.95 -16.55 -14.22
CA ASN A 238 -17.79 -15.10 -14.26
C ASN A 238 -16.81 -14.61 -13.18
N ALA A 239 -16.34 -13.36 -13.34
CA ALA A 239 -15.37 -12.74 -12.45
C ALA A 239 -15.85 -12.73 -10.98
N LEU A 240 -17.13 -12.45 -10.74
CA LEU A 240 -17.70 -12.42 -9.39
C LEU A 240 -17.64 -13.78 -8.70
N VAL A 241 -18.04 -14.86 -9.39
CA VAL A 241 -18.02 -16.23 -8.86
C VAL A 241 -16.57 -16.65 -8.56
N THR A 242 -15.66 -16.36 -9.49
CA THR A 242 -14.23 -16.67 -9.34
C THR A 242 -13.62 -15.94 -8.14
N THR A 243 -13.81 -14.62 -8.04
CA THR A 243 -13.29 -13.81 -6.94
C THR A 243 -13.86 -14.26 -5.60
N TYR A 244 -15.18 -14.43 -5.48
CA TYR A 244 -15.82 -14.83 -4.22
C TYR A 244 -15.44 -16.24 -3.77
N SER A 245 -15.08 -17.12 -4.71
CA SER A 245 -14.61 -18.47 -4.38
C SER A 245 -13.26 -18.51 -3.67
N LEU A 246 -12.46 -17.44 -3.75
CA LEU A 246 -11.12 -17.40 -3.16
C LEU A 246 -11.05 -16.57 -1.87
N LEU A 247 -12.15 -15.90 -1.50
CA LEU A 247 -12.22 -15.06 -0.29
C LEU A 247 -12.21 -15.90 1.01
N PRO A 248 -11.71 -15.33 2.13
CA PRO A 248 -11.94 -15.87 3.46
C PRO A 248 -13.43 -16.11 3.71
N TYR A 249 -13.77 -17.21 4.38
CA TYR A 249 -15.17 -17.64 4.52
C TYR A 249 -16.06 -16.63 5.21
N GLU A 250 -15.57 -16.03 6.29
CA GLU A 250 -16.34 -15.06 7.09
C GLU A 250 -16.68 -13.80 6.26
N LEU A 251 -15.73 -13.33 5.45
CA LEU A 251 -15.94 -12.21 4.54
C LEU A 251 -16.91 -12.61 3.42
N PHE A 252 -16.69 -13.76 2.77
CA PHE A 252 -17.60 -14.29 1.75
C PHE A 252 -19.05 -14.40 2.25
N LYS A 253 -19.25 -15.01 3.41
CA LYS A 253 -20.56 -15.16 4.06
C LYS A 253 -21.22 -13.80 4.23
N SER A 254 -20.51 -12.86 4.84
CA SER A 254 -21.04 -11.52 5.13
C SER A 254 -21.37 -10.73 3.85
N LEU A 255 -20.57 -10.85 2.79
CA LEU A 255 -20.84 -10.21 1.51
C LEU A 255 -22.11 -10.75 0.84
N VAL A 256 -22.30 -12.08 0.84
CA VAL A 256 -23.48 -12.73 0.24
C VAL A 256 -24.76 -12.43 1.04
N GLU A 257 -24.65 -12.42 2.36
CA GLU A 257 -25.77 -12.16 3.28
C GLU A 257 -26.12 -10.66 3.36
N SER A 258 -25.25 -9.77 2.87
CA SER A 258 -25.48 -8.32 2.90
C SER A 258 -26.70 -7.89 2.07
N SER A 259 -27.54 -7.02 2.63
CA SER A 259 -28.63 -6.36 1.89
C SER A 259 -28.12 -5.52 0.71
N ASP A 260 -26.89 -5.03 0.80
CA ASP A 260 -26.32 -4.08 -0.16
C ASP A 260 -25.81 -4.75 -1.45
N LEU A 261 -25.71 -6.08 -1.45
CA LEU A 261 -25.32 -6.83 -2.64
C LEU A 261 -26.39 -6.64 -3.74
N PRO A 262 -26.03 -6.16 -4.96
CA PRO A 262 -26.98 -5.81 -6.02
C PRO A 262 -27.52 -7.03 -6.78
N ILE A 263 -27.76 -8.13 -6.07
CA ILE A 263 -28.51 -9.30 -6.55
C ILE A 263 -29.84 -9.31 -5.80
N THR A 264 -30.85 -8.70 -6.40
CA THR A 264 -32.16 -8.42 -5.76
C THR A 264 -33.01 -9.68 -5.59
N SER A 265 -32.99 -10.58 -6.57
CA SER A 265 -33.71 -11.84 -6.55
C SER A 265 -33.07 -12.82 -5.55
N PRO A 266 -33.78 -13.25 -4.49
CA PRO A 266 -33.27 -14.24 -3.54
C PRO A 266 -32.89 -15.57 -4.21
N GLN A 267 -33.61 -15.96 -5.26
CA GLN A 267 -33.34 -17.16 -6.04
C GLN A 267 -32.03 -17.04 -6.83
N ASP A 268 -31.76 -15.88 -7.43
CA ASP A 268 -30.52 -15.64 -8.16
C ASP A 268 -29.33 -15.55 -7.21
N ARG A 269 -29.52 -14.90 -6.06
CA ARG A 269 -28.52 -14.84 -4.99
C ARG A 269 -28.20 -16.23 -4.43
N PHE A 270 -29.22 -17.05 -4.19
CA PHE A 270 -29.04 -18.45 -3.77
C PHE A 270 -28.27 -19.25 -4.83
N SER A 271 -28.65 -19.11 -6.10
CA SER A 271 -28.00 -19.80 -7.22
C SER A 271 -26.54 -19.36 -7.39
N PHE A 272 -26.27 -18.07 -7.25
CA PHE A 272 -24.93 -17.49 -7.22
C PHE A 272 -24.09 -18.08 -6.07
N ALA A 273 -24.58 -18.01 -4.84
CA ALA A 273 -23.88 -18.55 -3.68
C ALA A 273 -23.60 -20.06 -3.83
N LYS A 274 -24.55 -20.82 -4.39
CA LYS A 274 -24.38 -22.24 -4.69
C LYS A 274 -23.23 -22.49 -5.68
N ARG A 275 -23.09 -21.66 -6.73
CA ARG A 275 -21.97 -21.75 -7.68
C ARG A 275 -20.63 -21.44 -7.03
N VAL A 276 -20.56 -20.38 -6.22
CA VAL A 276 -19.35 -20.02 -5.46
C VAL A 276 -18.91 -21.19 -4.56
N LEU A 277 -19.85 -21.75 -3.79
CA LEU A 277 -19.57 -22.91 -2.92
C LEU A 277 -19.11 -24.15 -3.72
N ALA A 278 -19.67 -24.38 -4.91
CA ALA A 278 -19.23 -25.47 -5.77
C ALA A 278 -17.78 -25.29 -6.25
N GLN A 279 -17.36 -24.06 -6.56
CA GLN A 279 -15.97 -23.76 -6.91
C GLN A 279 -15.03 -23.88 -5.71
N ARG A 280 -15.45 -23.35 -4.54
CA ARG A 280 -14.70 -23.48 -3.27
C ARG A 280 -14.40 -24.94 -2.93
N LYS A 281 -15.38 -25.84 -3.10
CA LYS A 281 -15.22 -27.28 -2.87
C LYS A 281 -14.14 -27.92 -3.74
N LYS A 282 -13.92 -27.42 -4.97
CA LYS A 282 -12.86 -27.91 -5.86
C LYS A 282 -11.46 -27.45 -5.43
N SER A 283 -11.36 -26.31 -4.75
CA SER A 283 -10.09 -25.71 -4.34
C SER A 283 -9.56 -26.20 -2.99
N VAL A 284 -10.34 -27.00 -2.23
CA VAL A 284 -9.89 -27.54 -0.95
C VAL A 284 -8.83 -28.62 -1.16
N VAL A 285 -7.61 -28.34 -0.72
CA VAL A 285 -6.50 -29.29 -0.71
C VAL A 285 -6.77 -30.42 0.28
N SER A 286 -6.61 -31.67 -0.17
CA SER A 286 -6.68 -32.88 0.66
C SER A 286 -5.70 -32.78 1.84
N GLY A 287 -6.20 -32.65 3.07
CA GLY A 287 -5.36 -32.63 4.28
C GLY A 287 -5.78 -31.67 5.39
N THR A 288 -6.69 -30.73 5.12
CA THR A 288 -7.27 -29.83 6.16
C THR A 288 -8.50 -30.46 6.82
N PRO A 289 -8.85 -30.08 8.07
CA PRO A 289 -10.10 -30.50 8.71
C PRO A 289 -11.25 -30.15 7.78
N GLN A 290 -11.94 -31.17 7.24
CA GLN A 290 -12.96 -30.93 6.22
C GLN A 290 -14.14 -30.21 6.86
N MET A 291 -14.26 -28.90 6.61
CA MET A 291 -15.47 -28.14 6.90
C MET A 291 -16.36 -28.16 5.65
N GLU A 292 -17.64 -28.45 5.84
CA GLU A 292 -18.67 -28.40 4.81
C GLU A 292 -19.37 -27.05 4.82
N GLU A 293 -19.28 -26.35 3.70
CA GLU A 293 -20.02 -25.12 3.43
C GLU A 293 -21.30 -25.42 2.64
N ASN A 294 -22.42 -24.87 3.09
CA ASN A 294 -23.74 -25.01 2.47
C ASN A 294 -24.46 -23.66 2.43
N VAL A 295 -25.29 -23.46 1.39
CA VAL A 295 -26.19 -22.33 1.28
C VAL A 295 -27.62 -22.80 1.53
N VAL A 296 -28.39 -22.04 2.30
CA VAL A 296 -29.80 -22.29 2.58
C VAL A 296 -30.61 -21.05 2.25
N LEU A 297 -31.86 -21.27 1.86
CA LEU A 297 -32.86 -20.23 1.73
C LEU A 297 -33.73 -20.29 2.99
N ALA A 298 -33.68 -19.25 3.81
CA ALA A 298 -34.50 -19.16 5.02
C ALA A 298 -35.77 -18.37 4.71
N PHE A 299 -36.91 -18.90 5.17
CA PHE A 299 -38.18 -18.21 5.16
C PHE A 299 -38.35 -17.53 6.51
N ARG A 300 -38.21 -16.21 6.55
CA ARG A 300 -38.60 -15.45 7.74
C ARG A 300 -40.10 -15.23 7.64
N GLY A 301 -40.87 -15.75 8.62
CA GLY A 301 -42.34 -15.79 8.61
C GLY A 301 -42.99 -14.41 8.68
N GLY A 302 -42.87 -13.63 7.60
CA GLY A 302 -43.38 -12.26 7.52
C GLY A 302 -43.30 -11.70 6.10
N ASP A 303 -42.11 -11.58 5.49
CA ASP A 303 -42.00 -10.97 4.15
C ASP A 303 -40.59 -11.06 3.52
N GLY A 304 -39.96 -12.24 3.51
CA GLY A 304 -38.67 -12.36 2.81
C GLY A 304 -38.06 -13.75 2.77
N MET A 305 -37.58 -14.12 1.58
CA MET A 305 -36.59 -15.19 1.41
C MET A 305 -35.20 -14.58 1.57
N GLU A 306 -34.44 -15.05 2.56
CA GLU A 306 -33.06 -14.63 2.79
C GLU A 306 -32.09 -15.78 2.50
N VAL A 307 -30.94 -15.45 1.92
CA VAL A 307 -29.88 -16.41 1.64
C VAL A 307 -28.93 -16.45 2.82
N HIS A 308 -28.70 -17.63 3.40
CA HIS A 308 -27.71 -17.83 4.44
C HIS A 308 -26.65 -18.84 4.04
N VAL A 309 -25.40 -18.55 4.40
CA VAL A 309 -24.26 -19.44 4.19
C VAL A 309 -23.82 -20.02 5.54
N THR A 310 -23.78 -21.34 5.63
CA THR A 310 -23.41 -22.08 6.84
C THR A 310 -22.17 -22.92 6.60
N ARG A 311 -21.34 -23.08 7.64
CA ARG A 311 -20.15 -23.94 7.63
C ARG A 311 -20.19 -24.85 8.86
N ARG A 312 -20.03 -26.15 8.65
CA ARG A 312 -20.07 -27.17 9.71
C ARG A 312 -18.90 -28.15 9.56
N PRO A 313 -18.30 -28.68 10.64
CA PRO A 313 -17.34 -29.77 10.53
C PRO A 313 -17.98 -30.99 9.86
N LYS A 314 -17.28 -31.64 8.94
CA LYS A 314 -17.74 -32.94 8.43
C LYS A 314 -17.78 -33.93 9.58
N LYS A 315 -18.93 -34.59 9.77
CA LYS A 315 -19.02 -35.71 10.71
C LYS A 315 -18.06 -36.81 10.24
N GLY A 316 -17.00 -37.04 11.01
CA GLY A 316 -16.13 -38.20 10.80
C GLY A 316 -16.93 -39.50 10.90
N ARG A 317 -16.52 -40.54 10.15
CA ARG A 317 -17.03 -41.91 10.32
C ARG A 317 -17.02 -42.26 11.80
N ALA A 318 -18.16 -42.73 12.30
CA ALA A 318 -18.41 -43.05 13.69
C ALA A 318 -17.29 -43.93 14.28
N PHE A 319 -16.81 -43.56 15.47
CA PHE A 319 -15.99 -44.44 16.30
C PHE A 319 -16.82 -45.69 16.62
N TYR A 320 -16.33 -46.88 16.26
CA TYR A 320 -16.97 -48.13 16.64
C TYR A 320 -16.95 -48.27 18.16
N LYS A 321 -18.14 -48.50 18.74
CA LYS A 321 -18.31 -48.93 20.13
C LYS A 321 -17.61 -50.29 20.27
N VAL A 322 -16.54 -50.36 21.06
CA VAL A 322 -15.98 -51.64 21.50
C VAL A 322 -16.85 -52.04 22.70
N GLU A 323 -17.77 -52.99 22.48
CA GLU A 323 -18.41 -53.69 23.59
C GLU A 323 -17.37 -54.64 24.22
N GLY A 324 -17.38 -54.69 25.55
CA GLY A 324 -16.41 -55.44 26.37
C GLY A 324 -16.66 -56.94 26.43
#